data_AF-A0A2G1LIN1-F1
#
_entry.id   AF-A0A2G1LIN1-F1
#
_cell.length_a   1.000
_cell.length_b   1.000
_cell.length_c   1.000
_cell.angle_alpha   90.00
_cell.angle_beta   90.00
_cell.angle_gamma   90.00
#
_symmetry.space_group_name_H-M   'P 1'
#
loop_
_entity.id
_entity.type
_entity.pdbx_description
1 polymer ?
#
loop_
_entity_poly.entity_id
_entity_poly.type
_entity_poly.pdbx_seq_one_letter_code
_entity_poly.pdbx_strand_id
1 'polypeptide(L)'
;MTWLLHEVGNEGLGRDLALYLGPMMNELFAGLAVPSVEQYRQSWIPLGKHLSSSGRLNGGLRVITAADIDACDVRGQYSRFRCLVHGLRAIDERNPDLLRPDLKARINFTSRHNGTALRPREPLTPFVARVLKDAADRSVVATRERILSGREQIEALRNKPERSRFENVFLRVADGTRPARSEFDMFKYRKVAIAAASDLLVLTLPDAICFIIAIALRVEMPIECLRTLRRDCLKNPARGYVSIEYTKGRGGPRAKIKRERVRDGGINTPGGLVRLALELSRPAAERMADRGDPNADYLWVGFVAAGLPSWRRFSLSTHNFYAAIRSLGLVDEAGKPITKIVPARLRKTVKRDNYLRHTGHLRRFASDHSKPVAARHYAAVDGLREEHARSVAVAEGQLFDMAMMPLVLPPKEEVSALASGLSIGNQKLDAGAVASLVSGDADTFLGMCSGFWSSPLGRNDNGSCATAFTGCLHCSNAVFTARKLPALLTYLTWLAERRAVMTEAEWHERYSADHNRIMVQILPVFDAGDIEQARSTAENAAVAPALPPHLQRG
;
A
#
# COMPACT_ATOMS: atom_id res chain seq x y z
N MET A 1 15.85 32.48 -27.87
CA MET A 1 14.46 32.85 -28.24
C MET A 1 13.77 33.42 -27.02
N THR A 2 13.52 34.72 -27.02
CA THR A 2 12.87 35.47 -25.94
C THR A 2 11.37 35.16 -25.96
N TRP A 3 10.83 34.59 -24.87
CA TRP A 3 9.46 34.10 -24.80
C TRP A 3 8.48 35.25 -24.47
N LEU A 4 7.86 35.86 -25.49
CA LEU A 4 6.86 36.92 -25.29
C LEU A 4 5.44 36.33 -25.28
N LEU A 5 4.97 35.95 -24.09
CA LEU A 5 3.56 35.55 -23.79
C LEU A 5 2.60 36.78 -23.70
N HIS A 6 2.96 37.90 -24.32
CA HIS A 6 2.35 39.20 -24.05
C HIS A 6 1.18 39.58 -24.98
N GLU A 7 0.94 38.85 -26.07
CA GLU A 7 -0.03 39.25 -27.10
C GLU A 7 -1.07 38.16 -27.38
N VAL A 8 -1.75 37.64 -26.36
CA VAL A 8 -2.83 36.69 -26.61
C VAL A 8 -4.14 37.45 -26.83
N GLY A 9 -4.37 37.85 -28.08
CA GLY A 9 -5.65 38.35 -28.57
C GLY A 9 -6.74 37.27 -28.60
N ASN A 10 -7.99 37.71 -28.46
CA ASN A 10 -9.17 36.86 -28.38
C ASN A 10 -9.30 35.90 -29.58
N GLU A 11 -9.80 34.69 -29.29
CA GLU A 11 -9.90 33.48 -30.14
C GLU A 11 -8.65 32.59 -30.24
N GLY A 12 -7.44 33.10 -29.95
CA GLY A 12 -6.17 32.36 -30.07
C GLY A 12 -5.73 31.55 -28.84
N LEU A 13 -6.19 31.90 -27.63
CA LEU A 13 -5.62 31.39 -26.36
C LEU A 13 -5.60 29.86 -26.23
N GLY A 14 -6.67 29.15 -26.62
CA GLY A 14 -6.70 27.68 -26.57
C GLY A 14 -5.77 27.02 -27.59
N ARG A 15 -5.58 27.67 -28.74
CA ARG A 15 -4.69 27.22 -29.82
C ARG A 15 -3.22 27.51 -29.48
N ASP A 16 -2.96 28.66 -28.87
CA ASP A 16 -1.64 29.13 -28.44
C ASP A 16 -1.15 28.40 -27.19
N LEU A 17 -2.00 28.19 -26.18
CA LEU A 17 -1.67 27.29 -25.07
C LEU A 17 -1.32 25.89 -25.59
N ALA A 18 -2.02 25.39 -26.60
CA ALA A 18 -1.69 24.12 -27.20
C ALA A 18 -0.45 24.12 -28.12
N LEU A 19 -0.14 25.23 -28.78
CA LEU A 19 1.04 25.39 -29.65
C LEU A 19 2.32 25.66 -28.86
N TYR A 20 2.23 26.39 -27.75
CA TYR A 20 3.39 26.83 -26.95
C TYR A 20 3.61 25.97 -25.70
N LEU A 21 2.54 25.59 -24.98
CA LEU A 21 2.68 24.62 -23.88
C LEU A 21 2.68 23.18 -24.40
N GLY A 22 2.12 22.88 -25.58
CA GLY A 22 2.11 21.54 -26.14
C GLY A 22 3.51 20.92 -26.31
N PRO A 23 4.47 21.60 -26.95
CA PRO A 23 5.87 21.14 -27.06
C PRO A 23 6.58 21.06 -25.71
N MET A 24 6.41 22.05 -24.84
CA MET A 24 7.02 22.08 -23.51
C MET A 24 6.44 21.02 -22.56
N MET A 25 5.14 20.72 -22.66
CA MET A 25 4.48 19.62 -21.95
C MET A 25 4.81 18.28 -22.60
N ASN A 26 5.02 18.21 -23.92
CA ASN A 26 5.58 17.02 -24.57
C ASN A 26 6.96 16.69 -24.00
N GLU A 27 7.79 17.68 -23.69
CA GLU A 27 9.08 17.50 -23.01
C GLU A 27 8.96 17.22 -21.50
N LEU A 28 8.11 17.97 -20.78
CA LEU A 28 7.93 17.84 -19.32
C LEU A 28 7.21 16.55 -18.92
N PHE A 29 6.26 16.12 -19.75
CA PHE A 29 5.55 14.86 -19.62
C PHE A 29 6.07 13.83 -20.62
N ALA A 30 7.23 14.06 -21.24
CA ALA A 30 7.95 13.07 -22.03
C ALA A 30 8.14 11.80 -21.20
N GLY A 31 7.38 10.76 -21.55
CA GLY A 31 7.39 9.48 -20.85
C GLY A 31 6.73 9.46 -19.47
N LEU A 32 5.90 10.45 -19.12
CA LEU A 32 4.85 10.31 -18.12
C LEU A 32 3.53 9.96 -18.82
N ALA A 33 2.84 8.94 -18.33
CA ALA A 33 1.60 8.43 -18.92
C ALA A 33 0.38 9.30 -18.60
N VAL A 34 0.38 10.51 -19.15
CA VAL A 34 -0.73 11.45 -19.18
C VAL A 34 -1.33 11.42 -20.61
N PRO A 35 -2.63 11.74 -20.84
CA PRO A 35 -3.22 11.84 -22.18
C PRO A 35 -2.29 12.46 -23.23
N SER A 36 -2.39 12.02 -24.49
CA SER A 36 -1.54 12.53 -25.58
C SER A 36 -1.66 14.05 -25.70
N VAL A 37 -0.65 14.74 -26.25
CA VAL A 37 -0.73 16.19 -26.46
C VAL A 37 -1.96 16.62 -27.26
N GLU A 38 -2.47 15.75 -28.14
CA GLU A 38 -3.75 15.95 -28.82
C GLU A 38 -4.96 15.86 -27.86
N GLN A 39 -4.97 14.90 -26.93
CA GLN A 39 -6.02 14.78 -25.91
C GLN A 39 -5.96 15.93 -24.88
N TYR A 40 -4.77 16.45 -24.57
CA TYR A 40 -4.62 17.66 -23.76
C TYR A 40 -5.09 18.90 -24.52
N ARG A 41 -4.66 19.07 -25.77
CA ARG A 41 -5.10 20.15 -26.67
C ARG A 41 -6.62 20.20 -26.79
N GLN A 42 -7.28 19.05 -26.96
CA GLN A 42 -8.74 18.97 -26.97
C GLN A 42 -9.41 19.27 -25.61
N SER A 43 -8.68 19.19 -24.49
CA SER A 43 -9.20 19.59 -23.17
C SER A 43 -8.96 21.08 -22.85
N TRP A 44 -7.97 21.72 -23.47
CA TRP A 44 -7.67 23.15 -23.32
C TRP A 44 -8.53 24.04 -24.23
N ILE A 45 -8.90 23.55 -25.41
CA ILE A 45 -9.74 24.31 -26.36
C ILE A 45 -11.12 24.69 -25.74
N PRO A 46 -11.88 23.77 -25.11
CA PRO A 46 -13.14 24.12 -24.46
C PRO A 46 -12.97 25.06 -23.25
N LEU A 47 -11.89 24.89 -22.48
CA LEU A 47 -11.58 25.74 -21.32
C LEU A 47 -11.19 27.16 -21.75
N GLY A 48 -10.33 27.29 -22.76
CA GLY A 48 -9.95 28.56 -23.37
C GLY A 48 -11.15 29.28 -23.99
N LYS A 49 -11.99 28.56 -24.76
CA LYS A 49 -13.25 29.10 -25.30
C LYS A 49 -14.20 29.59 -24.21
N HIS A 50 -14.35 28.81 -23.13
CA HIS A 50 -15.21 29.19 -22.01
C HIS A 50 -14.72 30.46 -21.30
N LEU A 51 -13.44 30.53 -20.96
CA LEU A 51 -12.85 31.68 -20.28
C LEU A 51 -12.86 32.94 -21.15
N SER A 52 -12.60 32.82 -22.46
CA SER A 52 -12.76 33.91 -23.42
C SER A 52 -14.22 34.36 -23.57
N SER A 53 -15.17 33.43 -23.71
CA SER A 53 -16.61 33.74 -23.84
C SER A 53 -17.23 34.40 -22.61
N SER A 54 -16.61 34.24 -21.44
CA SER A 54 -17.05 34.84 -20.19
C SER A 54 -16.61 36.30 -20.01
N GLY A 55 -15.85 36.85 -20.96
CA GLY A 55 -15.33 38.22 -20.93
C GLY A 55 -14.19 38.45 -19.92
N ARG A 56 -13.70 37.38 -19.27
CA ARG A 56 -12.80 37.48 -18.11
C ARG A 56 -11.30 37.48 -18.47
N LEU A 57 -10.93 37.30 -19.74
CA LEU A 57 -9.53 37.18 -20.19
C LEU A 57 -9.15 38.10 -21.38
N ASN A 58 -9.66 39.33 -21.43
CA ASN A 58 -9.31 40.30 -22.48
C ASN A 58 -7.83 40.79 -22.46
N GLY A 59 -6.94 40.20 -21.64
CA GLY A 59 -5.53 40.57 -21.51
C GLY A 59 -4.56 39.39 -21.34
N GLY A 60 -4.95 38.17 -21.76
CA GLY A 60 -4.11 36.96 -21.67
C GLY A 60 -4.01 36.35 -20.26
N LEU A 61 -3.01 35.48 -20.01
CA LEU A 61 -2.84 34.75 -18.72
C LEU A 61 -2.60 35.67 -17.50
N ARG A 62 -2.31 36.95 -17.74
CA ARG A 62 -1.95 37.94 -16.70
C ARG A 62 -3.13 38.51 -15.94
N VAL A 63 -4.34 38.35 -16.48
CA VAL A 63 -5.59 38.88 -15.89
C VAL A 63 -6.42 37.82 -15.15
N ILE A 64 -5.90 36.58 -14.99
CA ILE A 64 -6.58 35.53 -14.22
C ILE A 64 -6.75 36.00 -12.77
N THR A 65 -7.99 36.11 -12.30
CA THR A 65 -8.31 36.54 -10.95
C THR A 65 -8.64 35.38 -10.01
N ALA A 66 -8.75 35.64 -8.71
CA ALA A 66 -9.14 34.62 -7.72
C ALA A 66 -10.56 34.06 -7.99
N ALA A 67 -11.49 34.88 -8.46
CA ALA A 67 -12.87 34.47 -8.76
C ALA A 67 -12.95 33.50 -9.96
N ASP A 68 -11.96 33.52 -10.84
CA ASP A 68 -11.89 32.63 -12.01
C ASP A 68 -11.42 31.22 -11.64
N ILE A 69 -10.55 31.16 -10.62
CA ILE A 69 -10.04 29.92 -10.03
C ILE A 69 -11.16 29.19 -9.27
N ASP A 70 -11.91 29.92 -8.44
CA ASP A 70 -12.98 29.34 -7.63
C ASP A 70 -14.17 28.86 -8.49
N ALA A 71 -14.50 29.57 -9.58
CA ALA A 71 -15.55 29.18 -10.51
C ALA A 71 -15.26 27.85 -11.26
N CYS A 72 -13.99 27.51 -11.47
CA CYS A 72 -13.58 26.25 -12.11
C CYS A 72 -13.72 25.04 -11.16
N ASP A 73 -13.62 25.26 -9.85
CA ASP A 73 -13.74 24.22 -8.80
C ASP A 73 -15.20 23.78 -8.61
N VAL A 74 -16.12 24.76 -8.54
CA VAL A 74 -17.56 24.54 -8.32
C VAL A 74 -18.24 23.70 -9.41
N ARG A 75 -17.68 23.67 -10.64
CA ARG A 75 -18.28 22.99 -11.81
C ARG A 75 -17.67 21.62 -12.14
N GLY A 76 -16.90 21.02 -11.24
CA GLY A 76 -16.37 19.66 -11.42
C GLY A 76 -15.21 19.53 -12.43
N GLN A 77 -14.56 20.63 -12.82
CA GLN A 77 -13.43 20.64 -13.76
C GLN A 77 -12.04 20.53 -13.07
N TYR A 78 -12.02 20.23 -11.77
CA TYR A 78 -10.84 20.19 -10.90
C TYR A 78 -9.61 19.46 -11.47
N SER A 79 -9.81 18.37 -12.20
CA SER A 79 -8.71 17.60 -12.81
C SER A 79 -7.96 18.37 -13.90
N ARG A 80 -8.65 19.21 -14.69
CA ARG A 80 -8.07 20.01 -15.78
C ARG A 80 -7.32 21.21 -15.23
N PHE A 81 -7.87 21.86 -14.21
CA PHE A 81 -7.24 22.98 -13.52
C PHE A 81 -5.97 22.55 -12.76
N ARG A 82 -5.96 21.38 -12.13
CA ARG A 82 -4.74 20.83 -11.50
C ARG A 82 -3.61 20.59 -12.50
N CYS A 83 -3.94 20.21 -13.74
CA CYS A 83 -2.96 20.08 -14.82
C CYS A 83 -2.40 21.44 -15.26
N LEU A 84 -3.21 22.50 -15.24
CA LEU A 84 -2.76 23.87 -15.53
C LEU A 84 -1.75 24.33 -14.48
N VAL A 85 -2.12 24.18 -13.20
CA VAL A 85 -1.25 24.53 -12.07
C VAL A 85 0.06 23.74 -12.09
N HIS A 86 0.02 22.44 -12.37
CA HIS A 86 1.23 21.63 -12.52
C HIS A 86 2.08 22.04 -13.72
N GLY A 87 1.46 22.35 -14.86
CA GLY A 87 2.14 22.86 -16.04
C GLY A 87 2.90 24.14 -15.70
N LEU A 88 2.21 25.14 -15.12
CA LEU A 88 2.79 26.44 -14.75
C LEU A 88 3.95 26.31 -13.74
N ARG A 89 3.88 25.42 -12.75
CA ARG A 89 5.02 25.15 -11.84
C ARG A 89 6.24 24.63 -12.58
N ALA A 90 6.04 23.74 -13.54
CA ALA A 90 7.12 23.16 -14.31
C ALA A 90 7.76 24.16 -15.29
N ILE A 91 7.01 25.20 -15.71
CA ILE A 91 7.55 26.36 -16.44
C ILE A 91 8.44 27.19 -15.52
N ASP A 92 7.96 27.51 -14.32
CA ASP A 92 8.71 28.28 -13.31
C ASP A 92 10.04 27.61 -12.93
N GLU A 93 10.03 26.28 -12.77
CA GLU A 93 11.24 25.50 -12.47
C GLU A 93 12.29 25.55 -13.59
N ARG A 94 11.86 25.65 -14.85
CA ARG A 94 12.77 25.68 -16.01
C ARG A 94 13.19 27.10 -16.41
N ASN A 95 12.31 28.08 -16.23
CA ASN A 95 12.53 29.48 -16.57
C ASN A 95 11.91 30.37 -15.47
N PRO A 96 12.64 30.59 -14.36
CA PRO A 96 12.11 31.32 -13.20
C PRO A 96 11.64 32.72 -13.56
N ASP A 97 12.31 33.43 -14.46
CA ASP A 97 11.96 34.84 -14.73
C ASP A 97 10.71 35.02 -15.60
N LEU A 98 10.12 33.92 -16.09
CA LEU A 98 8.98 33.97 -17.00
C LEU A 98 7.64 34.23 -16.28
N LEU A 99 7.50 33.79 -15.04
CA LEU A 99 6.29 33.99 -14.26
C LEU A 99 6.47 35.13 -13.26
N ARG A 100 5.45 35.99 -13.13
CA ARG A 100 5.47 37.07 -12.16
C ARG A 100 5.43 36.53 -10.71
N PRO A 101 6.11 37.18 -9.75
CA PRO A 101 6.21 36.70 -8.36
C PRO A 101 4.86 36.46 -7.64
N ASP A 102 3.85 37.27 -7.94
CA ASP A 102 2.47 37.17 -7.45
C ASP A 102 1.78 35.88 -7.92
N LEU A 103 1.91 35.56 -9.21
CA LEU A 103 1.39 34.32 -9.79
C LEU A 103 2.09 33.08 -9.20
N LYS A 104 3.42 33.14 -8.99
CA LYS A 104 4.19 32.07 -8.34
C LYS A 104 3.72 31.82 -6.90
N ALA A 105 3.55 32.88 -6.11
CA ALA A 105 3.07 32.81 -4.73
C ALA A 105 1.69 32.13 -4.67
N ARG A 106 0.79 32.43 -5.60
CA ARG A 106 -0.57 31.89 -5.62
C ARG A 106 -0.65 30.45 -6.17
N ILE A 107 0.16 30.13 -7.18
CA ILE A 107 0.35 28.75 -7.65
C ILE A 107 0.83 27.86 -6.50
N ASN A 108 1.66 28.36 -5.59
CA ASN A 108 2.08 27.61 -4.40
C ASN A 108 0.97 27.51 -3.33
N PHE A 109 0.11 28.53 -3.20
CA PHE A 109 -0.99 28.59 -2.23
C PHE A 109 -2.17 27.64 -2.53
N THR A 110 -2.51 27.40 -3.79
CA THR A 110 -3.67 26.58 -4.24
C THR A 110 -3.62 25.08 -3.87
N SER A 111 -2.58 24.63 -3.17
CA SER A 111 -2.48 23.26 -2.64
C SER A 111 -3.29 23.01 -1.35
N ARG A 112 -3.92 24.05 -0.76
CA ARG A 112 -4.57 23.98 0.56
C ARG A 112 -6.09 23.80 0.58
N HIS A 113 -6.79 23.89 -0.55
CA HIS A 113 -8.25 23.69 -0.56
C HIS A 113 -8.58 22.20 -0.73
N ASN A 114 -9.14 21.62 0.33
CA ASN A 114 -9.67 20.26 0.37
C ASN A 114 -10.93 20.19 -0.50
N GLY A 115 -10.75 20.10 -1.83
CA GLY A 115 -11.82 19.69 -2.73
C GLY A 115 -12.43 18.36 -2.24
N THR A 116 -13.71 18.14 -2.53
CA THR A 116 -14.46 16.93 -2.15
C THR A 116 -13.62 15.69 -2.45
N ALA A 117 -13.30 14.91 -1.43
CA ALA A 117 -12.41 13.76 -1.58
C ALA A 117 -13.02 12.78 -2.61
N LEU A 118 -12.39 12.69 -3.79
CA LEU A 118 -12.78 11.70 -4.79
C LEU A 118 -12.78 10.32 -4.12
N ARG A 119 -13.87 9.55 -4.29
CA ARG A 119 -13.97 8.18 -3.78
C ARG A 119 -12.68 7.43 -4.11
N PRO A 120 -11.99 6.84 -3.12
CA PRO A 120 -10.77 6.08 -3.36
C PRO A 120 -11.06 4.99 -4.39
N ARG A 121 -10.22 4.89 -5.43
CA ARG A 121 -10.32 3.78 -6.38
C ARG A 121 -10.18 2.45 -5.64
N GLU A 122 -11.05 1.48 -5.91
CA GLU A 122 -10.94 0.14 -5.34
C GLU A 122 -9.71 -0.61 -5.89
N PRO A 123 -9.04 -1.46 -5.08
CA PRO A 123 -8.07 -2.43 -5.57
C PRO A 123 -8.71 -3.42 -6.56
N LEU A 124 -7.90 -4.22 -7.25
CA LEU A 124 -8.41 -5.33 -8.06
C LEU A 124 -8.99 -6.42 -7.16
N THR A 125 -10.02 -7.14 -7.61
CA THR A 125 -10.48 -8.33 -6.88
C THR A 125 -9.33 -9.36 -6.79
N PRO A 126 -9.30 -10.21 -5.75
CA PRO A 126 -8.24 -11.23 -5.63
C PRO A 126 -8.13 -12.14 -6.87
N PHE A 127 -9.27 -12.45 -7.51
CA PHE A 127 -9.31 -13.22 -8.75
C PHE A 127 -8.64 -12.45 -9.89
N VAL A 128 -9.10 -11.23 -10.19
CA VAL A 128 -8.54 -10.39 -11.26
C VAL A 128 -7.03 -10.13 -11.06
N ALA A 129 -6.61 -9.88 -9.81
CA ALA A 129 -5.21 -9.67 -9.49
C ALA A 129 -4.35 -10.91 -9.81
N ARG A 130 -4.85 -12.11 -9.51
CA ARG A 130 -4.18 -13.38 -9.77
C ARG A 130 -4.06 -13.66 -11.26
N VAL A 131 -5.18 -13.64 -12.00
CA VAL A 131 -5.16 -13.95 -13.44
C VAL A 131 -4.30 -12.94 -14.22
N LEU A 132 -4.32 -11.66 -13.82
CA LEU A 132 -3.48 -10.64 -14.42
C LEU A 132 -1.99 -10.88 -14.14
N LYS A 133 -1.65 -11.24 -12.90
CA LYS A 133 -0.28 -11.55 -12.51
C LYS A 133 0.26 -12.75 -13.29
N ASP A 134 -0.50 -13.83 -13.32
CA ASP A 134 -0.08 -15.06 -14.00
C ASP A 134 0.07 -14.84 -15.51
N ALA A 135 -0.83 -14.05 -16.11
CA ALA A 135 -0.72 -13.68 -17.52
C ALA A 135 0.49 -12.80 -17.80
N ALA A 136 0.77 -11.81 -16.95
CA ALA A 136 1.95 -10.95 -17.09
C ALA A 136 3.24 -11.76 -16.93
N ASP A 137 3.29 -12.68 -15.96
CA ASP A 137 4.44 -13.54 -15.73
C ASP A 137 4.69 -14.48 -16.94
N ARG A 138 3.63 -15.10 -17.49
CA ARG A 138 3.72 -15.89 -18.73
C ARG A 138 4.22 -15.05 -19.91
N SER A 139 3.72 -13.83 -20.07
CA SER A 139 4.18 -12.92 -21.13
C SER A 139 5.65 -12.52 -20.97
N VAL A 140 6.13 -12.35 -19.74
CA VAL A 140 7.56 -12.09 -19.45
C VAL A 140 8.42 -13.29 -19.85
N VAL A 141 8.00 -14.51 -19.51
CA VAL A 141 8.71 -15.73 -19.94
C VAL A 141 8.71 -15.82 -21.47
N ALA A 142 7.56 -15.68 -22.12
CA ALA A 142 7.46 -15.73 -23.57
C ALA A 142 8.31 -14.66 -24.27
N THR A 143 8.42 -13.46 -23.68
CA THR A 143 9.30 -12.39 -24.17
C THR A 143 10.76 -12.80 -24.12
N ARG A 144 11.20 -13.37 -22.99
CA ARG A 144 12.58 -13.86 -22.83
C ARG A 144 12.89 -14.93 -23.87
N GLU A 145 12.06 -15.95 -23.99
CA GLU A 145 12.28 -17.05 -24.94
C GLU A 145 12.27 -16.56 -26.39
N ARG A 146 11.34 -15.67 -26.76
CA ARG A 146 11.30 -15.05 -28.09
C ARG A 146 12.60 -14.32 -28.42
N ILE A 147 13.12 -13.53 -27.48
CA ILE A 147 14.35 -12.75 -27.72
C ILE A 147 15.58 -13.65 -27.74
N LEU A 148 15.66 -14.67 -26.89
CA LEU A 148 16.77 -15.63 -26.91
C LEU A 148 16.80 -16.43 -28.22
N SER A 149 15.67 -17.01 -28.63
CA SER A 149 15.56 -17.71 -29.91
C SER A 149 15.83 -16.77 -31.09
N GLY A 150 15.36 -15.53 -31.03
CA GLY A 150 15.65 -14.54 -32.07
C GLY A 150 17.14 -14.17 -32.17
N ARG A 151 17.88 -14.13 -31.05
CA ARG A 151 19.34 -13.95 -31.05
C ARG A 151 20.04 -15.13 -31.75
N GLU A 152 19.65 -16.36 -31.44
CA GLU A 152 20.21 -17.56 -32.08
C GLU A 152 19.94 -17.58 -33.59
N GLN A 153 18.72 -17.24 -34.01
CA GLN A 153 18.35 -17.15 -35.42
C GLN A 153 19.17 -16.08 -36.17
N ILE A 154 19.38 -14.92 -35.55
CA ILE A 154 20.18 -13.83 -36.12
C ILE A 154 21.65 -14.24 -36.22
N GLU A 155 22.20 -14.93 -35.22
CA GLU A 155 23.58 -15.40 -35.24
C GLU A 155 23.79 -16.51 -36.29
N ALA A 156 22.88 -17.47 -36.37
CA ALA A 156 22.88 -18.46 -37.45
C ALA A 156 22.82 -17.79 -38.83
N LEU A 157 22.01 -16.73 -38.97
CA LEU A 157 21.93 -15.98 -40.21
C LEU A 157 23.23 -15.21 -40.51
N ARG A 158 23.95 -14.69 -39.51
CA ARG A 158 25.26 -14.05 -39.71
C ARG A 158 26.31 -15.03 -40.21
N ASN A 159 26.30 -16.26 -39.71
CA ASN A 159 27.26 -17.30 -40.04
C ASN A 159 26.94 -18.05 -41.34
N LYS A 160 25.83 -17.72 -42.01
CA LYS A 160 25.47 -18.28 -43.30
C LYS A 160 26.45 -17.81 -44.40
N PRO A 161 27.16 -18.72 -45.11
CA PRO A 161 28.19 -18.37 -46.11
C PRO A 161 27.63 -17.52 -47.25
N GLU A 162 26.47 -17.91 -47.79
CA GLU A 162 25.79 -17.20 -48.86
C GLU A 162 24.45 -16.63 -48.37
N ARG A 163 24.41 -15.32 -48.18
CA ARG A 163 23.20 -14.57 -47.78
C ARG A 163 22.57 -13.90 -48.98
N SER A 164 21.27 -14.08 -49.13
CA SER A 164 20.45 -13.33 -50.07
C SER A 164 20.46 -11.83 -49.74
N ARG A 165 20.11 -11.00 -50.74
CA ARG A 165 19.91 -9.55 -50.53
C ARG A 165 18.91 -9.26 -49.41
N PHE A 166 17.85 -10.07 -49.29
CA PHE A 166 16.86 -9.95 -48.23
C PHE A 166 17.47 -10.17 -46.84
N GLU A 167 18.26 -11.22 -46.68
CA GLU A 167 18.91 -11.57 -45.42
C GLU A 167 19.93 -10.51 -44.98
N ASN A 168 20.69 -9.93 -45.92
CA ASN A 168 21.60 -8.82 -45.63
C ASN A 168 20.86 -7.55 -45.19
N VAL A 169 19.69 -7.26 -45.78
CA VAL A 169 18.83 -6.14 -45.35
C VAL A 169 18.21 -6.44 -43.99
N PHE A 170 17.75 -7.67 -43.76
CA PHE A 170 17.19 -8.13 -42.48
C PHE A 170 18.19 -7.93 -41.35
N LEU A 171 19.43 -8.39 -41.52
CA LEU A 171 20.49 -8.21 -40.53
C LEU A 171 20.80 -6.73 -40.27
N ARG A 172 20.90 -5.90 -41.31
CA ARG A 172 21.12 -4.45 -41.13
C ARG A 172 20.00 -3.76 -40.35
N VAL A 173 18.75 -4.13 -40.62
CA VAL A 173 17.57 -3.59 -39.90
C VAL A 173 17.53 -4.10 -38.46
N ALA A 174 17.82 -5.37 -38.23
CA ALA A 174 18.02 -5.95 -36.90
C ALA A 174 19.16 -5.23 -36.14
N ASP A 175 20.22 -4.83 -36.84
CA ASP A 175 21.33 -4.02 -36.32
C ASP A 175 20.95 -2.56 -36.08
N GLY A 176 19.72 -2.16 -36.42
CA GLY A 176 19.19 -0.84 -36.13
C GLY A 176 19.43 0.18 -37.24
N THR A 177 19.88 -0.26 -38.41
CA THR A 177 19.93 0.56 -39.62
C THR A 177 18.50 0.85 -40.07
N ARG A 178 18.20 2.12 -40.37
CA ARG A 178 16.91 2.47 -40.94
C ARG A 178 16.84 1.90 -42.36
N PRO A 179 15.83 1.08 -42.70
CA PRO A 179 15.70 0.58 -44.05
C PRO A 179 15.42 1.73 -45.03
N ALA A 180 16.04 1.69 -46.19
CA ALA A 180 15.68 2.53 -47.32
C ALA A 180 14.25 2.21 -47.81
N ARG A 181 13.64 3.08 -48.61
CA ARG A 181 12.28 2.85 -49.12
C ARG A 181 12.15 1.55 -49.92
N SER A 182 13.12 1.26 -50.78
CA SER A 182 13.17 0.03 -51.58
C SER A 182 13.33 -1.23 -50.72
N GLU A 183 14.06 -1.14 -49.61
CA GLU A 183 14.21 -2.21 -48.62
C GLU A 183 12.91 -2.42 -47.84
N PHE A 184 12.23 -1.33 -47.47
CA PHE A 184 10.90 -1.38 -46.87
C PHE A 184 9.89 -2.08 -47.78
N ASP A 185 9.88 -1.75 -49.07
CA ASP A 185 9.00 -2.39 -50.05
C ASP A 185 9.34 -3.89 -50.23
N MET A 186 10.61 -4.28 -50.09
CA MET A 186 11.04 -5.68 -50.11
C MET A 186 10.49 -6.49 -48.93
N PHE A 187 10.49 -5.94 -47.70
CA PHE A 187 9.84 -6.55 -46.54
C PHE A 187 8.34 -6.75 -46.77
N LYS A 188 7.68 -5.71 -47.33
CA LYS A 188 6.26 -5.75 -47.70
C LYS A 188 5.97 -6.87 -48.70
N TYR A 189 6.77 -7.01 -49.76
CA TYR A 189 6.60 -8.06 -50.78
C TYR A 189 6.75 -9.47 -50.19
N ARG A 190 7.72 -9.67 -49.31
CA ARG A 190 7.94 -10.95 -48.60
C ARG A 190 6.92 -11.22 -47.49
N LYS A 191 5.95 -10.31 -47.27
CA LYS A 191 4.99 -10.36 -46.17
C LYS A 191 5.64 -10.47 -44.79
N VAL A 192 6.87 -9.98 -44.66
CA VAL A 192 7.60 -9.92 -43.38
C VAL A 192 7.45 -8.51 -42.83
N ALA A 193 6.88 -8.36 -41.64
CA ALA A 193 6.84 -7.06 -40.99
C ALA A 193 8.27 -6.65 -40.61
N ILE A 194 8.65 -5.39 -40.84
CA ILE A 194 9.91 -4.84 -40.30
C ILE A 194 9.95 -4.96 -38.77
N ALA A 195 8.77 -4.86 -38.14
CA ALA A 195 8.60 -5.20 -36.73
C ALA A 195 9.10 -6.61 -36.42
N ALA A 196 8.79 -7.62 -37.24
CA ALA A 196 9.24 -8.99 -37.03
C ALA A 196 10.78 -9.14 -37.04
N ALA A 197 11.52 -8.26 -37.73
CA ALA A 197 12.99 -8.28 -37.70
C ALA A 197 13.56 -7.74 -36.38
N SER A 198 12.97 -6.68 -35.83
CA SER A 198 13.44 -6.04 -34.60
C SER A 198 12.83 -6.65 -33.33
N ASP A 199 11.58 -7.13 -33.42
CA ASP A 199 10.86 -7.81 -32.34
C ASP A 199 11.60 -9.11 -31.96
N LEU A 200 12.39 -9.74 -32.84
CA LEU A 200 13.19 -10.90 -32.45
C LEU A 200 14.33 -10.58 -31.48
N LEU A 201 14.77 -9.32 -31.38
CA LEU A 201 16.02 -8.99 -30.69
C LEU A 201 15.84 -8.10 -29.46
N VAL A 202 14.70 -7.41 -29.34
CA VAL A 202 14.46 -6.44 -28.26
C VAL A 202 13.03 -6.49 -27.72
N LEU A 203 12.84 -5.80 -26.60
CA LEU A 203 11.51 -5.56 -26.07
C LEU A 203 10.65 -4.78 -27.06
N THR A 204 9.36 -5.08 -27.03
CA THR A 204 8.27 -4.32 -27.64
C THR A 204 7.48 -3.56 -26.57
N LEU A 205 6.62 -2.64 -26.99
CA LEU A 205 5.77 -1.87 -26.07
C LEU A 205 4.84 -2.77 -25.22
N PRO A 206 4.13 -3.77 -25.79
CA PRO A 206 3.37 -4.74 -24.99
C PRO A 206 4.21 -5.48 -23.95
N ASP A 207 5.44 -5.89 -24.30
CA ASP A 207 6.33 -6.60 -23.35
C ASP A 207 6.66 -5.71 -22.16
N ALA A 208 7.07 -4.47 -22.42
CA ALA A 208 7.39 -3.50 -21.38
C ALA A 208 6.21 -3.27 -20.43
N ILE A 209 4.97 -3.24 -20.96
CA ILE A 209 3.77 -3.14 -20.12
C ILE A 209 3.57 -4.40 -19.26
N CYS A 210 3.80 -5.59 -19.81
CA CYS A 210 3.70 -6.85 -19.05
C CYS A 210 4.76 -6.90 -17.93
N PHE A 211 6.00 -6.50 -18.19
CA PHE A 211 7.03 -6.33 -17.16
C PHE A 211 6.58 -5.36 -16.07
N ILE A 212 6.04 -4.20 -16.45
CA ILE A 212 5.54 -3.21 -15.48
C ILE A 212 4.39 -3.78 -14.65
N ILE A 213 3.45 -4.52 -15.24
CA ILE A 213 2.37 -5.19 -14.49
C ILE A 213 2.95 -6.21 -13.51
N ALA A 214 3.86 -7.06 -13.98
CA ALA A 214 4.49 -8.10 -13.16
C ALA A 214 5.24 -7.51 -11.96
N ILE A 215 5.96 -6.39 -12.15
CA ILE A 215 6.63 -5.66 -11.08
C ILE A 215 5.60 -4.96 -10.17
N ALA A 216 4.65 -4.21 -10.74
CA ALA A 216 3.68 -3.39 -10.00
C ALA A 216 2.76 -4.20 -9.07
N LEU A 217 2.53 -5.47 -9.36
CA LEU A 217 1.77 -6.40 -8.51
C LEU A 217 2.62 -7.05 -7.40
N ARG A 218 3.89 -6.66 -7.27
CA ARG A 218 4.82 -7.18 -6.26
C ARG A 218 5.49 -6.09 -5.42
N VAL A 219 5.39 -4.83 -5.85
CA VAL A 219 6.03 -3.68 -5.19
C VAL A 219 5.02 -2.59 -4.87
N GLU A 220 5.30 -1.81 -3.85
CA GLU A 220 4.52 -0.64 -3.45
C GLU A 220 5.06 0.63 -4.11
N MET A 221 5.46 0.55 -5.38
CA MET A 221 5.94 1.69 -6.18
C MET A 221 4.80 2.37 -6.94
N PRO A 222 4.82 3.72 -7.11
CA PRO A 222 3.78 4.39 -7.88
C PRO A 222 3.94 4.01 -9.35
N ILE A 223 2.84 3.84 -10.07
CA ILE A 223 2.91 3.44 -11.48
C ILE A 223 3.67 4.46 -12.33
N GLU A 224 3.56 5.75 -12.01
CA GLU A 224 4.33 6.81 -12.65
C GLU A 224 5.84 6.62 -12.47
N CYS A 225 6.29 6.16 -11.30
CA CYS A 225 7.69 5.93 -11.00
C CYS A 225 8.21 4.67 -11.70
N LEU A 226 7.40 3.61 -11.76
CA LEU A 226 7.72 2.39 -12.51
C LEU A 226 7.92 2.71 -14.00
N ARG A 227 7.07 3.54 -14.60
CA ARG A 227 7.16 3.97 -16.00
C ARG A 227 8.38 4.83 -16.33
N THR A 228 9.01 5.41 -15.32
CA THR A 228 10.17 6.31 -15.47
C THR A 228 11.44 5.72 -14.85
N LEU A 229 11.47 4.41 -14.57
CA LEU A 229 12.67 3.76 -14.05
C LEU A 229 13.87 4.00 -14.98
N ARG A 230 15.00 4.36 -14.38
CA ARG A 230 16.29 4.50 -15.05
C ARG A 230 17.01 3.16 -15.09
N ARG A 231 18.00 3.03 -15.97
CA ARG A 231 18.79 1.80 -16.11
C ARG A 231 19.66 1.52 -14.88
N ASP A 232 20.06 2.56 -14.14
CA ASP A 232 20.86 2.45 -12.93
C ASP A 232 20.03 2.28 -11.64
N CYS A 233 18.72 2.00 -11.76
CA CYS A 233 17.78 2.01 -10.63
C CYS A 233 18.04 0.93 -9.55
N LEU A 234 18.83 -0.11 -9.83
CA LEU A 234 19.15 -1.15 -8.86
C LEU A 234 20.37 -0.75 -8.01
N LYS A 235 20.20 -0.63 -6.70
CA LYS A 235 21.25 -0.25 -5.74
C LYS A 235 21.40 -1.27 -4.60
N ASN A 236 22.60 -1.31 -4.00
CA ASN A 236 22.92 -2.05 -2.76
C ASN A 236 22.52 -3.54 -2.74
N PRO A 237 22.88 -4.37 -3.74
CA PRO A 237 22.54 -5.79 -3.72
C PRO A 237 23.17 -6.49 -2.50
N ALA A 238 22.37 -7.22 -1.72
CA ALA A 238 22.85 -7.99 -0.57
C ALA A 238 21.85 -9.07 -0.15
N ARG A 239 22.36 -10.27 0.16
CA ARG A 239 21.62 -11.40 0.77
C ARG A 239 20.31 -11.79 0.06
N GLY A 240 20.31 -11.79 -1.29
CA GLY A 240 19.11 -12.11 -2.08
C GLY A 240 18.08 -10.97 -2.16
N TYR A 241 18.49 -9.73 -1.85
CA TYR A 241 17.68 -8.53 -1.99
C TYR A 241 18.43 -7.42 -2.73
N VAL A 242 17.69 -6.50 -3.33
CA VAL A 242 18.18 -5.29 -3.98
C VAL A 242 17.24 -4.13 -3.70
N SER A 243 17.72 -2.89 -3.78
CA SER A 243 16.88 -1.71 -3.66
C SER A 243 16.57 -1.13 -5.03
N ILE A 244 15.29 -0.93 -5.35
CA ILE A 244 14.86 -0.18 -6.54
C ILE A 244 14.79 1.30 -6.15
N GLU A 245 15.66 2.11 -6.71
CA GLU A 245 15.69 3.56 -6.58
C GLU A 245 14.82 4.24 -7.64
N TYR A 246 13.99 5.20 -7.23
CA TYR A 246 13.08 5.90 -8.11
C TYR A 246 12.80 7.32 -7.63
N THR A 247 12.44 8.19 -8.57
CA THR A 247 12.18 9.62 -8.30
C THR A 247 10.67 9.88 -8.14
N LYS A 248 10.28 10.55 -7.05
CA LYS A 248 8.89 10.96 -6.80
C LYS A 248 8.71 12.47 -6.98
N GLY A 249 8.16 12.89 -8.13
CA GLY A 249 8.01 14.30 -8.51
C GLY A 249 6.89 15.10 -7.81
N ARG A 250 5.97 14.46 -7.08
CA ARG A 250 4.81 15.15 -6.43
C ARG A 250 5.04 15.51 -4.96
N GLY A 251 6.29 15.45 -4.48
CA GLY A 251 6.63 15.53 -3.04
C GLY A 251 7.01 16.91 -2.50
N GLY A 252 6.88 17.97 -3.30
CA GLY A 252 7.38 19.33 -3.00
C GLY A 252 8.50 19.79 -3.95
N PRO A 253 9.13 20.96 -3.71
CA PRO A 253 10.05 21.65 -4.63
C PRO A 253 11.34 20.90 -5.01
N ARG A 254 11.57 19.71 -4.46
CA ARG A 254 12.67 18.83 -4.85
C ARG A 254 12.12 17.43 -5.07
N ALA A 255 12.43 16.87 -6.24
CA ALA A 255 12.11 15.49 -6.55
C ALA A 255 12.79 14.58 -5.51
N LYS A 256 11.99 13.92 -4.66
CA LYS A 256 12.53 13.07 -3.59
C LYS A 256 12.91 11.71 -4.20
N ILE A 257 14.20 11.38 -4.14
CA ILE A 257 14.69 10.02 -4.40
C ILE A 257 14.12 9.11 -3.30
N LYS A 258 13.51 8.00 -3.71
CA LYS A 258 13.00 6.95 -2.83
C LYS A 258 13.61 5.62 -3.22
N ARG A 259 13.65 4.70 -2.25
CA ARG A 259 14.16 3.34 -2.44
C ARG A 259 13.15 2.36 -1.87
N GLU A 260 12.91 1.27 -2.59
CA GLU A 260 12.12 0.14 -2.10
C GLU A 260 12.99 -1.12 -2.11
N ARG A 261 13.13 -1.78 -0.95
CA ARG A 261 13.90 -3.01 -0.81
C ARG A 261 13.05 -4.19 -1.26
N VAL A 262 13.53 -4.96 -2.22
CA VAL A 262 12.79 -6.07 -2.82
C VAL A 262 13.64 -7.34 -2.89
N ARG A 263 12.97 -8.51 -2.93
CA ARG A 263 13.64 -9.77 -3.23
C ARG A 263 14.27 -9.71 -4.62
N ASP A 264 15.43 -10.33 -4.75
CA ASP A 264 16.25 -10.37 -5.96
C ASP A 264 16.67 -11.82 -6.27
N GLY A 265 17.15 -12.06 -7.49
CA GLY A 265 17.54 -13.38 -7.98
C GLY A 265 16.69 -13.81 -9.16
N GLY A 266 15.85 -14.83 -8.98
CA GLY A 266 15.06 -15.42 -10.06
C GLY A 266 14.01 -14.47 -10.66
N ILE A 267 13.56 -14.79 -11.88
CA ILE A 267 12.60 -14.02 -12.70
C ILE A 267 11.24 -13.81 -11.98
N ASN A 268 10.92 -14.62 -10.97
CA ASN A 268 9.70 -14.47 -10.18
C ASN A 268 9.77 -13.37 -9.10
N THR A 269 10.97 -12.82 -8.86
CA THR A 269 11.24 -11.76 -7.89
C THR A 269 11.23 -10.37 -8.56
N PRO A 270 10.86 -9.29 -7.85
CA PRO A 270 10.90 -7.95 -8.44
C PRO A 270 12.29 -7.53 -8.94
N GLY A 271 13.34 -7.84 -8.17
CA GLY A 271 14.72 -7.57 -8.58
C GLY A 271 15.09 -8.33 -9.85
N GLY A 272 14.77 -9.63 -9.91
CA GLY A 272 15.00 -10.47 -11.09
C GLY A 272 14.24 -9.98 -12.33
N LEU A 273 12.98 -9.53 -12.18
CA LEU A 273 12.21 -8.93 -13.28
C LEU A 273 12.87 -7.65 -13.82
N VAL A 274 13.35 -6.77 -12.94
CA VAL A 274 14.05 -5.54 -13.37
C VAL A 274 15.38 -5.88 -14.05
N ARG A 275 16.13 -6.86 -13.54
CA ARG A 275 17.38 -7.33 -14.17
C ARG A 275 17.14 -7.92 -15.55
N LEU A 276 16.12 -8.74 -15.71
CA LEU A 276 15.74 -9.28 -17.00
C LEU A 276 15.31 -8.16 -17.96
N ALA A 277 14.50 -7.20 -17.50
CA ALA A 277 14.14 -6.04 -18.32
C ALA A 277 15.38 -5.22 -18.75
N LEU A 278 16.36 -5.02 -17.85
CA LEU A 278 17.63 -4.34 -18.15
C LEU A 278 18.44 -5.08 -19.21
N GLU A 279 18.49 -6.41 -19.12
CA GLU A 279 19.18 -7.26 -20.08
C GLU A 279 18.53 -7.20 -21.46
N LEU A 280 17.20 -7.39 -21.53
CA LEU A 280 16.46 -7.45 -22.79
C LEU A 280 16.35 -6.09 -23.48
N SER A 281 16.38 -4.97 -22.74
CA SER A 281 16.39 -3.62 -23.32
C SER A 281 17.78 -3.07 -23.60
N ARG A 282 18.86 -3.77 -23.21
CA ARG A 282 20.25 -3.30 -23.38
C ARG A 282 20.61 -2.98 -24.84
N PRO A 283 20.32 -3.85 -25.83
CA PRO A 283 20.71 -3.56 -27.20
C PRO A 283 20.02 -2.31 -27.78
N ALA A 284 18.81 -1.97 -27.30
CA ALA A 284 18.12 -0.75 -27.69
C ALA A 284 18.75 0.48 -27.03
N ALA A 285 19.10 0.38 -25.74
CA ALA A 285 19.73 1.47 -24.98
C ALA A 285 21.10 1.85 -25.55
N GLU A 286 21.96 0.87 -25.87
CA GLU A 286 23.28 1.11 -26.47
C GLU A 286 23.15 1.87 -27.80
N ARG A 287 22.28 1.40 -28.71
CA ARG A 287 22.02 2.09 -29.98
C ARG A 287 21.47 3.50 -29.84
N MET A 288 20.67 3.74 -28.81
CA MET A 288 20.17 5.08 -28.49
C MET A 288 21.31 5.97 -27.95
N ALA A 289 22.18 5.43 -27.11
CA ALA A 289 23.34 6.12 -26.55
C ALA A 289 24.36 6.50 -27.64
N ASP A 290 24.65 5.60 -28.58
CA ASP A 290 25.55 5.85 -29.71
C ASP A 290 25.11 7.03 -30.59
N ARG A 291 23.79 7.33 -30.58
CA ARG A 291 23.19 8.46 -31.31
C ARG A 291 23.01 9.71 -30.46
N GLY A 292 23.46 9.69 -29.21
CA GLY A 292 23.28 10.79 -28.25
C GLY A 292 21.83 11.01 -27.83
N ASP A 293 20.96 9.99 -27.88
CA ASP A 293 19.57 10.14 -27.44
C ASP A 293 19.51 10.31 -25.91
N PRO A 294 18.95 11.43 -25.40
CA PRO A 294 18.89 11.70 -23.96
C PRO A 294 18.01 10.74 -23.17
N ASN A 295 17.24 9.87 -23.85
CA ASN A 295 16.39 8.86 -23.22
C ASN A 295 17.04 7.47 -23.12
N ALA A 296 18.29 7.30 -23.56
CA ALA A 296 19.00 6.01 -23.54
C ALA A 296 19.14 5.42 -22.12
N ASP A 297 19.12 6.27 -21.09
CA ASP A 297 19.24 5.91 -19.68
C ASP A 297 17.91 5.48 -19.02
N TYR A 298 16.79 5.44 -19.76
CA TYR A 298 15.54 4.85 -19.28
C TYR A 298 15.53 3.32 -19.44
N LEU A 299 14.85 2.63 -18.52
CA LEU A 299 14.69 1.18 -18.55
C LEU A 299 13.81 0.72 -19.74
N TRP A 300 12.72 1.43 -19.98
CA TRP A 300 11.68 1.05 -20.97
C TRP A 300 11.96 1.67 -22.32
N VAL A 301 12.97 1.12 -22.99
CA VAL A 301 13.38 1.47 -24.35
C VAL A 301 13.32 0.22 -25.24
N GLY A 302 13.12 0.44 -26.53
CA GLY A 302 13.06 -0.63 -27.51
C GLY A 302 12.85 -0.11 -28.91
N PHE A 303 12.47 -1.01 -29.81
CA PHE A 303 12.13 -0.67 -31.18
C PHE A 303 10.63 -0.44 -31.31
N VAL A 304 10.24 0.56 -32.10
CA VAL A 304 8.82 0.81 -32.37
C VAL A 304 8.61 0.95 -33.86
N ALA A 305 7.96 -0.05 -34.45
CA ALA A 305 7.69 -0.12 -35.88
C ALA A 305 6.56 0.81 -36.36
N ALA A 306 5.65 1.24 -35.47
CA ALA A 306 4.54 2.11 -35.84
C ALA A 306 5.03 3.55 -36.14
N GLY A 307 4.69 4.05 -37.34
CA GLY A 307 5.14 5.36 -37.82
C GLY A 307 6.53 5.28 -38.46
N LEU A 308 7.42 6.22 -38.14
CA LEU A 308 8.84 6.15 -38.52
C LEU A 308 9.55 5.12 -37.61
N PRO A 309 10.03 3.98 -38.14
CA PRO A 309 10.67 2.96 -37.33
C PRO A 309 11.94 3.49 -36.68
N SER A 310 12.01 3.44 -35.37
CA SER A 310 13.17 3.92 -34.62
C SER A 310 13.29 3.26 -33.25
N TRP A 311 14.51 3.25 -32.74
CA TRP A 311 14.81 3.03 -31.33
C TRP A 311 14.33 4.24 -30.54
N ARG A 312 13.56 4.01 -29.49
CA ARG A 312 13.05 5.09 -28.62
C ARG A 312 12.56 4.54 -27.29
N ARG A 313 12.35 5.47 -26.36
CA ARG A 313 11.59 5.22 -25.14
C ARG A 313 10.13 4.92 -25.46
N PHE A 314 9.57 3.92 -24.78
CA PHE A 314 8.17 3.54 -24.96
C PHE A 314 7.19 4.58 -24.39
N SER A 315 6.10 4.82 -25.12
CA SER A 315 4.96 5.60 -24.62
C SER A 315 4.07 4.71 -23.75
N LEU A 316 4.28 4.75 -22.43
CA LEU A 316 3.58 3.90 -21.46
C LEU A 316 2.21 4.45 -21.03
N SER A 317 1.51 5.15 -21.93
CA SER A 317 0.23 5.79 -21.69
C SER A 317 -0.85 4.81 -21.19
N THR A 318 -1.89 5.32 -20.55
CA THR A 318 -3.05 4.50 -20.14
C THR A 318 -3.73 3.83 -21.33
N HIS A 319 -3.74 4.47 -22.50
CA HIS A 319 -4.30 3.88 -23.72
C HIS A 319 -3.52 2.62 -24.15
N ASN A 320 -2.18 2.71 -24.19
CA ASN A 320 -1.32 1.57 -24.53
C ASN A 320 -1.41 0.47 -23.48
N PHE A 321 -1.57 0.84 -22.20
CA PHE A 321 -1.84 -0.11 -21.13
C PHE A 321 -3.12 -0.91 -21.38
N TYR A 322 -4.22 -0.25 -21.76
CA TYR A 322 -5.46 -0.94 -22.10
C TYR A 322 -5.35 -1.80 -23.35
N ALA A 323 -4.55 -1.37 -24.34
CA ALA A 323 -4.28 -2.19 -25.52
C ALA A 323 -3.56 -3.50 -25.15
N ALA A 324 -2.50 -3.42 -24.31
CA ALA A 324 -1.81 -4.59 -23.81
C ALA A 324 -2.70 -5.49 -22.94
N ILE A 325 -3.58 -4.92 -22.11
CA ILE A 325 -4.56 -5.71 -21.33
C ILE A 325 -5.52 -6.47 -22.25
N ARG A 326 -6.03 -5.83 -23.31
CA ARG A 326 -6.91 -6.51 -24.28
C ARG A 326 -6.20 -7.67 -24.98
N SER A 327 -4.92 -7.52 -25.32
CA SER A 327 -4.17 -8.61 -25.98
C SER A 327 -3.91 -9.81 -25.09
N LEU A 328 -4.07 -9.69 -23.76
CA LEU A 328 -3.96 -10.83 -22.84
C LEU A 328 -5.23 -11.72 -22.83
N GLY A 329 -6.36 -11.25 -23.39
CA GLY A 329 -7.59 -12.05 -23.51
C GLY A 329 -8.18 -12.52 -22.18
N LEU A 330 -7.99 -11.77 -21.10
CA LEU A 330 -8.39 -12.18 -19.75
C LEU A 330 -9.89 -11.97 -19.52
N VAL A 331 -10.47 -12.79 -18.63
CA VAL A 331 -11.84 -12.66 -18.13
C VAL A 331 -11.84 -12.49 -16.61
N ASP A 332 -12.86 -11.82 -16.07
CA ASP A 332 -13.08 -11.67 -14.63
C ASP A 332 -13.81 -12.88 -14.03
N GLU A 333 -14.09 -12.82 -12.72
CA GLU A 333 -14.79 -13.89 -12.00
C GLU A 333 -16.20 -14.20 -12.54
N ALA A 334 -16.82 -13.28 -13.29
CA ALA A 334 -18.12 -13.48 -13.92
C ALA A 334 -17.99 -13.94 -15.40
N GLY A 335 -16.78 -14.26 -15.86
CA GLY A 335 -16.51 -14.64 -17.25
C GLY A 335 -16.51 -13.46 -18.22
N LYS A 336 -16.56 -12.21 -17.74
CA LYS A 336 -16.62 -11.03 -18.60
C LYS A 336 -15.21 -10.61 -19.04
N PRO A 337 -14.99 -10.24 -20.32
CA PRO A 337 -13.69 -9.80 -20.79
C PRO A 337 -13.15 -8.58 -20.05
N ILE A 338 -11.92 -8.70 -19.54
CA ILE A 338 -11.17 -7.60 -18.91
C ILE A 338 -10.53 -6.76 -20.00
N THR A 339 -11.18 -5.68 -20.39
CA THR A 339 -10.71 -4.81 -21.47
C THR A 339 -9.88 -3.60 -21.00
N LYS A 340 -9.99 -3.25 -19.70
CA LYS A 340 -9.37 -2.05 -19.13
C LYS A 340 -9.02 -2.28 -17.66
N ILE A 341 -7.75 -2.02 -17.30
CA ILE A 341 -7.31 -1.95 -15.91
C ILE A 341 -6.63 -0.61 -15.67
N VAL A 342 -7.25 0.24 -14.84
CA VAL A 342 -6.66 1.54 -14.45
C VAL A 342 -5.34 1.27 -13.72
N PRO A 343 -4.17 1.71 -14.23
CA PRO A 343 -2.87 1.28 -13.70
C PRO A 343 -2.63 1.66 -12.23
N ALA A 344 -3.27 2.73 -11.74
CA ALA A 344 -3.22 3.13 -10.34
C ALA A 344 -3.84 2.10 -9.37
N ARG A 345 -4.67 1.17 -9.85
CA ARG A 345 -5.25 0.08 -9.03
C ARG A 345 -4.23 -1.00 -8.68
N LEU A 346 -3.13 -1.13 -9.43
CA LEU A 346 -2.11 -2.16 -9.18
C LEU A 346 -1.43 -1.95 -7.82
N ARG A 347 -0.89 -0.74 -7.58
CA ARG A 347 -0.32 -0.36 -6.27
C ARG A 347 -1.31 -0.54 -5.13
N LYS A 348 -2.58 -0.16 -5.35
CA LYS A 348 -3.63 -0.31 -4.32
C LYS A 348 -3.89 -1.78 -3.97
N THR A 349 -3.82 -2.65 -4.96
CA THR A 349 -3.95 -4.10 -4.78
C THR A 349 -2.83 -4.63 -3.89
N VAL A 350 -1.57 -4.28 -4.18
CA VAL A 350 -0.42 -4.67 -3.35
C VAL A 350 -0.54 -4.12 -1.93
N LYS A 351 -0.93 -2.84 -1.79
CA LYS A 351 -1.16 -2.21 -0.48
C LYS A 351 -2.22 -2.95 0.33
N ARG A 352 -3.37 -3.28 -0.27
CA ARG A 352 -4.42 -4.08 0.39
C ARG A 352 -3.86 -5.44 0.81
N ASP A 353 -3.18 -6.15 -0.08
CA ASP A 353 -2.68 -7.49 0.22
C ASP A 353 -1.64 -7.47 1.36
N ASN A 354 -0.77 -6.45 1.40
CA ASN A 354 0.15 -6.25 2.51
C ASN A 354 -0.57 -5.83 3.81
N TYR A 355 -1.64 -5.05 3.73
CA TYR A 355 -2.47 -4.71 4.89
C TYR A 355 -3.09 -5.96 5.53
N LEU A 356 -3.68 -6.82 4.69
CA LEU A 356 -4.29 -8.08 5.12
C LEU A 356 -3.24 -9.04 5.70
N ARG A 357 -2.04 -9.15 5.09
CA ARG A 357 -0.93 -9.93 5.66
C ARG A 357 -0.46 -9.46 7.04
N HIS A 358 -0.77 -8.21 7.39
CA HIS A 358 -0.42 -7.63 8.68
C HIS A 358 -1.65 -7.40 9.58
N THR A 359 -2.74 -8.15 9.35
CA THR A 359 -3.94 -8.18 10.21
C THR A 359 -4.44 -6.79 10.59
N GLY A 360 -4.46 -5.86 9.62
CA GLY A 360 -5.03 -4.54 9.85
C GLY A 360 -4.13 -3.51 10.54
N HIS A 361 -2.86 -3.80 10.84
CA HIS A 361 -1.97 -2.89 11.56
C HIS A 361 -1.59 -1.62 10.76
N LEU A 362 -2.34 -0.53 10.99
CA LEU A 362 -2.17 0.78 10.31
C LEU A 362 -0.75 1.38 10.39
N ARG A 363 -0.01 1.14 11.49
CA ARG A 363 1.37 1.64 11.63
C ARG A 363 2.33 0.99 10.63
N ARG A 364 2.17 -0.30 10.33
CA ARG A 364 2.97 -1.03 9.33
C ARG A 364 2.53 -0.70 7.90
N PHE A 365 1.25 -0.40 7.74
CA PHE A 365 0.65 -0.01 6.47
C PHE A 365 1.05 1.39 5.97
N ALA A 366 1.20 2.35 6.89
CA ALA A 366 1.52 3.75 6.59
C ALA A 366 3.02 4.04 6.41
N SER A 367 3.84 3.05 6.05
CA SER A 367 5.30 3.18 5.95
C SER A 367 5.80 4.24 4.94
N ASP A 368 4.98 4.61 3.96
CA ASP A 368 5.33 5.47 2.83
C ASP A 368 4.43 6.72 2.64
N HIS A 369 3.43 6.88 3.52
CA HIS A 369 2.47 7.98 3.56
C HIS A 369 2.22 8.42 5.01
N SER A 370 1.68 9.63 5.23
CA SER A 370 1.18 9.96 6.57
C SER A 370 0.00 9.03 6.93
N LYS A 371 -0.18 8.73 8.22
CA LYS A 371 -1.29 7.89 8.71
C LYS A 371 -2.66 8.35 8.16
N PRO A 372 -2.99 9.66 8.10
CA PRO A 372 -4.26 10.11 7.52
C PRO A 372 -4.41 9.80 6.03
N VAL A 373 -3.32 9.88 5.25
CA VAL A 373 -3.33 9.57 3.80
C VAL A 373 -3.49 8.07 3.57
N ALA A 374 -2.78 7.25 4.36
CA ALA A 374 -2.93 5.80 4.32
C ALA A 374 -4.37 5.38 4.64
N ALA A 375 -4.93 5.91 5.72
CA ALA A 375 -6.30 5.65 6.14
C ALA A 375 -7.32 6.04 5.04
N ARG A 376 -7.26 7.28 4.55
CA ARG A 376 -8.27 7.80 3.60
C ARG A 376 -8.20 7.20 2.20
N HIS A 377 -7.02 6.86 1.69
CA HIS A 377 -6.86 6.49 0.27
C HIS A 377 -6.62 5.00 0.03
N TYR A 378 -6.22 4.25 1.04
CA TYR A 378 -5.84 2.84 0.89
C TYR A 378 -6.52 1.91 1.90
N ALA A 379 -6.81 2.36 3.13
CA ALA A 379 -7.56 1.55 4.10
C ALA A 379 -9.07 1.71 3.91
N ALA A 380 -9.57 2.93 3.67
CA ALA A 380 -11.00 3.21 3.45
C ALA A 380 -11.50 2.73 2.06
N VAL A 381 -11.51 1.41 1.87
CA VAL A 381 -12.04 0.68 0.72
C VAL A 381 -12.98 -0.41 1.21
N ASP A 382 -14.02 -0.72 0.44
CA ASP A 382 -15.10 -1.60 0.90
C ASP A 382 -14.61 -3.02 1.18
N GLY A 383 -13.63 -3.49 0.41
CA GLY A 383 -13.02 -4.82 0.58
C GLY A 383 -12.22 -5.02 1.87
N LEU A 384 -12.08 -4.00 2.73
CA LEU A 384 -11.40 -4.09 4.03
C LEU A 384 -12.34 -3.92 5.23
N ARG A 385 -13.65 -3.74 5.01
CA ARG A 385 -14.62 -3.41 6.08
C ARG A 385 -14.67 -4.48 7.18
N GLU A 386 -14.68 -5.75 6.82
CA GLU A 386 -14.70 -6.85 7.79
C GLU A 386 -13.43 -6.91 8.63
N GLU A 387 -12.26 -6.64 8.03
CA GLU A 387 -10.99 -6.61 8.75
C GLU A 387 -10.94 -5.44 9.73
N HIS A 388 -11.50 -4.28 9.36
CA HIS A 388 -11.65 -3.16 10.28
C HIS A 388 -12.58 -3.50 11.44
N ALA A 389 -13.74 -4.13 11.17
CA ALA A 389 -14.68 -4.54 12.20
C ALA A 389 -14.03 -5.55 13.17
N ARG A 390 -13.29 -6.54 12.66
CA ARG A 390 -12.52 -7.48 13.48
C ARG A 390 -11.45 -6.77 14.32
N SER A 391 -10.72 -5.81 13.73
CA SER A 391 -9.71 -5.04 14.45
C SER A 391 -10.32 -4.20 15.59
N VAL A 392 -11.51 -3.63 15.38
CA VAL A 392 -12.25 -2.90 16.41
C VAL A 392 -12.69 -3.85 17.52
N ALA A 393 -13.32 -4.99 17.20
CA ALA A 393 -13.76 -5.96 18.20
C ALA A 393 -12.59 -6.49 19.06
N VAL A 394 -11.44 -6.77 18.44
CA VAL A 394 -10.22 -7.15 19.19
C VAL A 394 -9.75 -6.03 20.11
N ALA A 395 -9.73 -4.79 19.62
CA ALA A 395 -9.33 -3.64 20.43
C ALA A 395 -10.30 -3.37 21.59
N GLU A 396 -11.61 -3.50 21.35
CA GLU A 396 -12.65 -3.40 22.38
C GLU A 396 -12.50 -4.49 23.44
N GLY A 397 -12.25 -5.75 23.03
CA GLY A 397 -11.96 -6.85 23.95
C GLY A 397 -10.72 -6.58 24.81
N GLN A 398 -9.62 -6.14 24.20
CA GLN A 398 -8.40 -5.78 24.95
C GLN A 398 -8.63 -4.63 25.94
N LEU A 399 -9.37 -3.60 25.54
CA LEU A 399 -9.71 -2.47 26.41
C LEU A 399 -10.61 -2.93 27.57
N PHE A 400 -11.57 -3.81 27.30
CA PHE A 400 -12.41 -4.41 28.31
C PHE A 400 -11.57 -5.22 29.31
N ASP A 401 -10.71 -6.12 28.83
CA ASP A 401 -9.85 -6.94 29.69
C ASP A 401 -8.93 -6.09 30.57
N MET A 402 -8.38 -4.99 30.02
CA MET A 402 -7.58 -4.04 30.78
C MET A 402 -8.40 -3.30 31.84
N ALA A 403 -9.61 -2.86 31.51
CA ALA A 403 -10.49 -2.16 32.43
C ALA A 403 -11.04 -3.08 33.54
N MET A 404 -11.15 -4.37 33.26
CA MET A 404 -11.67 -5.40 34.15
C MET A 404 -10.57 -6.16 34.89
N MET A 405 -9.31 -5.78 34.72
CA MET A 405 -8.18 -6.46 35.33
C MET A 405 -8.26 -6.34 36.86
N PRO A 406 -8.26 -7.48 37.59
CA PRO A 406 -8.24 -7.44 39.05
C PRO A 406 -6.87 -6.97 39.56
N LEU A 407 -6.84 -6.47 40.79
CA LEU A 407 -5.58 -6.13 41.45
C LEU A 407 -4.97 -7.39 42.09
N VAL A 408 -3.69 -7.62 41.84
CA VAL A 408 -2.91 -8.64 42.56
C VAL A 408 -1.96 -7.91 43.49
N LEU A 409 -2.00 -8.25 44.77
CA LEU A 409 -1.31 -7.55 45.85
C LEU A 409 -0.41 -8.55 46.60
N PRO A 410 0.85 -8.74 46.16
CA PRO A 410 1.81 -9.60 46.85
C PRO A 410 2.18 -9.04 48.24
N PRO A 411 2.73 -9.86 49.16
CA PRO A 411 2.92 -9.47 50.56
C PRO A 411 3.66 -8.14 50.78
N LYS A 412 4.69 -7.85 49.97
CA LYS A 412 5.44 -6.59 50.06
C LYS A 412 4.58 -5.37 49.74
N GLU A 413 3.73 -5.47 48.73
CA GLU A 413 2.85 -4.40 48.28
C GLU A 413 1.65 -4.28 49.21
N GLU A 414 1.17 -5.38 49.79
CA GLU A 414 0.14 -5.40 50.84
C GLU A 414 0.58 -4.61 52.07
N VAL A 415 1.82 -4.80 52.54
CA VAL A 415 2.38 -4.02 53.67
C VAL A 415 2.45 -2.53 53.34
N SER A 416 2.85 -2.17 52.12
CA SER A 416 2.87 -0.78 51.67
C SER A 416 1.46 -0.18 51.64
N ALA A 417 0.49 -0.94 51.14
CA ALA A 417 -0.91 -0.54 51.05
C ALA A 417 -1.53 -0.31 52.44
N LEU A 418 -1.20 -1.16 53.42
CA LEU A 418 -1.62 -1.01 54.81
C LEU A 418 -1.05 0.26 55.47
N ALA A 419 0.14 0.70 55.06
CA ALA A 419 0.76 1.91 55.60
C ALA A 419 0.29 3.21 54.92
N SER A 420 0.02 3.17 53.62
CA SER A 420 -0.13 4.37 52.79
C SER A 420 -1.46 4.47 52.02
N GLY A 421 -2.32 3.47 52.15
CA GLY A 421 -3.54 3.33 51.35
C GLY A 421 -3.27 2.67 49.99
N LEU A 422 -4.33 2.48 49.21
CA LEU A 422 -4.30 1.75 47.94
C LEU A 422 -5.24 2.40 46.92
N SER A 423 -4.86 2.37 45.64
CA SER A 423 -5.75 2.78 44.55
C SER A 423 -6.21 1.55 43.76
N ILE A 424 -7.52 1.38 43.62
CA ILE A 424 -8.14 0.30 42.85
C ILE A 424 -9.03 0.94 41.79
N GLY A 425 -8.62 0.88 40.52
CA GLY A 425 -9.28 1.62 39.45
C GLY A 425 -9.37 3.12 39.78
N ASN A 426 -10.59 3.66 39.84
CA ASN A 426 -10.85 5.06 40.20
C ASN A 426 -11.08 5.29 41.70
N GLN A 427 -11.02 4.24 42.53
CA GLN A 427 -11.24 4.33 43.97
C GLN A 427 -9.90 4.47 44.70
N LYS A 428 -9.85 5.42 45.64
CA LYS A 428 -8.75 5.55 46.60
C LYS A 428 -9.22 5.06 47.96
N LEU A 429 -8.53 4.05 48.49
CA LEU A 429 -8.70 3.52 49.83
C LEU A 429 -7.61 4.11 50.72
N ASP A 430 -7.99 4.66 51.87
CA ASP A 430 -7.02 5.01 52.91
C ASP A 430 -6.52 3.75 53.64
N ALA A 431 -5.52 3.91 54.51
CA ALA A 431 -4.93 2.80 55.26
C ALA A 431 -5.95 2.01 56.09
N GLY A 432 -6.96 2.67 56.67
CA GLY A 432 -8.00 2.01 57.46
C GLY A 432 -8.96 1.18 56.61
N ALA A 433 -9.34 1.70 55.44
CA ALA A 433 -10.15 0.99 54.46
C ALA A 433 -9.38 -0.20 53.84
N VAL A 434 -8.07 -0.07 53.63
CA VAL A 434 -7.22 -1.19 53.21
C VAL A 434 -7.17 -2.26 54.30
N ALA A 435 -6.95 -1.88 55.56
CA ALA A 435 -6.95 -2.83 56.68
C ALA A 435 -8.28 -3.60 56.80
N SER A 436 -9.40 -2.91 56.56
CA SER A 436 -10.73 -3.54 56.51
C SER A 436 -10.90 -4.46 55.31
N LEU A 437 -10.34 -4.10 54.14
CA LEU A 437 -10.41 -4.93 52.94
C LEU A 437 -9.64 -6.25 53.10
N VAL A 438 -8.47 -6.22 53.75
CA VAL A 438 -7.61 -7.41 53.92
C VAL A 438 -7.84 -8.16 55.25
N SER A 439 -8.78 -7.70 56.08
CA SER A 439 -9.14 -8.37 57.35
C SER A 439 -9.65 -9.81 57.12
N GLY A 440 -10.33 -10.02 55.99
CA GLY A 440 -11.04 -11.23 55.62
C GLY A 440 -12.56 -11.03 55.51
N ASP A 441 -13.11 -9.91 55.98
CA ASP A 441 -14.56 -9.66 55.92
C ASP A 441 -15.07 -9.45 54.48
N ALA A 442 -14.18 -9.01 53.58
CA ALA A 442 -14.45 -8.79 52.17
C ALA A 442 -14.17 -10.04 51.31
N ASP A 443 -13.87 -11.18 51.93
CA ASP A 443 -13.50 -12.40 51.22
C ASP A 443 -14.66 -12.98 50.42
N THR A 444 -14.40 -13.21 49.13
CA THR A 444 -15.16 -14.14 48.29
C THR A 444 -14.40 -15.48 48.21
N PHE A 445 -14.92 -16.47 47.48
CA PHE A 445 -14.23 -17.76 47.35
C PHE A 445 -12.82 -17.61 46.75
N LEU A 446 -12.68 -16.96 45.59
CA LEU A 446 -11.39 -16.87 44.88
C LEU A 446 -10.60 -15.60 45.20
N GLY A 447 -11.25 -14.49 45.55
CA GLY A 447 -10.62 -13.18 45.75
C GLY A 447 -11.24 -12.39 46.90
N MET A 448 -10.81 -11.15 47.11
CA MET A 448 -11.47 -10.19 48.00
C MET A 448 -12.22 -9.16 47.16
N CYS A 449 -13.31 -8.59 47.67
CA CYS A 449 -14.12 -7.62 46.94
C CYS A 449 -14.01 -6.21 47.53
N SER A 450 -13.51 -5.24 46.75
CA SER A 450 -13.47 -3.83 47.14
C SER A 450 -14.76 -3.06 46.87
N GLY A 451 -15.76 -3.68 46.22
CA GLY A 451 -16.93 -2.99 45.71
C GLY A 451 -18.13 -3.90 45.42
N PHE A 452 -18.67 -4.55 46.45
CA PHE A 452 -19.80 -5.49 46.30
C PHE A 452 -21.07 -4.83 45.75
N TRP A 453 -21.34 -3.59 46.15
CA TRP A 453 -22.52 -2.80 45.72
C TRP A 453 -22.29 -1.99 44.43
N SER A 454 -21.09 -2.11 43.85
CA SER A 454 -20.65 -1.35 42.68
C SER A 454 -20.03 -2.27 41.62
N SER A 455 -20.57 -3.48 41.46
CA SER A 455 -20.06 -4.47 40.50
C SER A 455 -20.11 -3.94 39.06
N PRO A 456 -19.00 -4.00 38.30
CA PRO A 456 -18.95 -3.63 36.89
C PRO A 456 -19.50 -4.72 35.94
N LEU A 457 -19.69 -5.95 36.41
CA LEU A 457 -20.12 -7.09 35.58
C LEU A 457 -21.63 -7.33 35.59
N GLY A 458 -22.31 -6.97 36.68
CA GLY A 458 -23.75 -7.18 36.82
C GLY A 458 -24.25 -6.93 38.25
N ARG A 459 -25.46 -6.37 38.36
CA ARG A 459 -26.08 -6.03 39.64
C ARG A 459 -27.50 -6.59 39.71
N ASN A 460 -27.88 -7.05 40.90
CA ASN A 460 -29.26 -7.34 41.26
C ASN A 460 -30.03 -6.02 41.45
N ASP A 461 -31.36 -6.09 41.52
CA ASP A 461 -32.22 -4.91 41.67
C ASP A 461 -31.90 -4.09 42.94
N ASN A 462 -31.43 -4.75 44.00
CA ASN A 462 -31.01 -4.10 45.24
C ASN A 462 -29.58 -3.51 45.17
N GLY A 463 -28.92 -3.55 44.01
CA GLY A 463 -27.57 -3.04 43.79
C GLY A 463 -26.43 -4.00 44.15
N SER A 464 -26.72 -5.17 44.74
CA SER A 464 -25.68 -6.17 45.06
C SER A 464 -25.08 -6.80 43.81
N CYS A 465 -23.84 -7.28 43.90
CA CYS A 465 -23.20 -8.03 42.83
C CYS A 465 -24.02 -9.27 42.45
N ALA A 466 -24.30 -9.43 41.15
CA ALA A 466 -25.03 -10.58 40.60
C ALA A 466 -24.10 -11.67 40.03
N THR A 467 -22.79 -11.49 40.14
CA THR A 467 -21.80 -12.35 39.48
C THR A 467 -21.59 -13.65 40.24
N ALA A 468 -21.45 -14.76 39.51
CA ALA A 468 -20.99 -16.03 40.08
C ALA A 468 -19.57 -15.90 40.65
N PHE A 469 -19.22 -16.79 41.58
CA PHE A 469 -17.95 -16.80 42.32
C PHE A 469 -16.68 -16.79 41.43
N THR A 470 -16.70 -17.40 40.24
CA THR A 470 -15.55 -17.34 39.30
C THR A 470 -15.39 -15.98 38.65
N GLY A 471 -16.46 -15.19 38.53
CA GLY A 471 -16.39 -13.89 37.87
C GLY A 471 -15.54 -12.87 38.62
N CYS A 472 -15.19 -13.13 39.89
CA CYS A 472 -14.16 -12.38 40.60
C CYS A 472 -12.78 -12.44 39.90
N LEU A 473 -12.47 -13.49 39.14
CA LEU A 473 -11.23 -13.56 38.34
C LEU A 473 -11.19 -12.51 37.22
N HIS A 474 -12.34 -11.96 36.82
CA HIS A 474 -12.49 -11.05 35.69
C HIS A 474 -13.15 -9.73 36.08
N CYS A 475 -13.05 -9.35 37.36
CA CYS A 475 -13.67 -8.15 37.91
C CYS A 475 -12.62 -7.18 38.45
N SER A 476 -12.71 -5.90 38.07
CA SER A 476 -11.80 -4.86 38.56
C SER A 476 -11.99 -4.49 40.03
N ASN A 477 -13.08 -4.94 40.67
CA ASN A 477 -13.27 -4.82 42.13
C ASN A 477 -12.60 -5.97 42.90
N ALA A 478 -12.03 -6.97 42.20
CA ALA A 478 -11.39 -8.09 42.87
C ALA A 478 -9.93 -7.78 43.22
N VAL A 479 -9.54 -8.18 44.43
CA VAL A 479 -8.16 -8.07 44.93
C VAL A 479 -7.68 -9.45 45.36
N PHE A 480 -6.49 -9.84 44.94
CA PHE A 480 -5.88 -11.13 45.27
C PHE A 480 -4.61 -10.92 46.09
N THR A 481 -4.60 -11.36 47.35
CA THR A 481 -3.41 -11.40 48.22
C THR A 481 -2.95 -12.84 48.43
N ALA A 482 -1.82 -13.02 49.11
CA ALA A 482 -1.27 -14.34 49.41
C ALA A 482 -2.28 -15.24 50.16
N ARG A 483 -3.17 -14.65 50.97
CA ARG A 483 -4.27 -15.35 51.67
C ARG A 483 -5.18 -16.14 50.72
N LYS A 484 -5.34 -15.68 49.47
CA LYS A 484 -6.24 -16.32 48.49
C LYS A 484 -5.57 -17.40 47.64
N LEU A 485 -4.24 -17.54 47.72
CA LEU A 485 -3.50 -18.55 46.97
C LEU A 485 -4.00 -19.99 47.20
N PRO A 486 -4.31 -20.45 48.43
CA PRO A 486 -4.81 -21.81 48.64
C PRO A 486 -6.13 -22.08 47.90
N ALA A 487 -7.03 -21.11 47.84
CA ALA A 487 -8.32 -21.25 47.15
C ALA A 487 -8.14 -21.28 45.63
N LEU A 488 -7.24 -20.45 45.09
CA LEU A 488 -6.88 -20.45 43.67
C LEU A 488 -6.25 -21.77 43.25
N LEU A 489 -5.34 -22.33 44.07
CA LEU A 489 -4.71 -23.63 43.80
C LEU A 489 -5.73 -24.78 43.87
N THR A 490 -6.64 -24.75 44.84
CA THR A 490 -7.73 -25.73 44.94
C THR A 490 -8.64 -25.68 43.70
N TYR A 491 -8.97 -24.48 43.23
CA TYR A 491 -9.75 -24.31 42.01
C TYR A 491 -8.99 -24.75 40.75
N LEU A 492 -7.68 -24.53 40.66
CA LEU A 492 -6.86 -25.06 39.56
C LEU A 492 -6.84 -26.59 39.52
N THR A 493 -6.79 -27.26 40.66
CA THR A 493 -6.92 -28.72 40.73
C THR A 493 -8.27 -29.16 40.16
N TRP A 494 -9.36 -28.51 40.58
CA TRP A 494 -10.70 -28.77 40.03
C TRP A 494 -10.76 -28.52 38.50
N LEU A 495 -10.15 -27.44 38.01
CA LEU A 495 -10.07 -27.15 36.57
C LEU A 495 -9.32 -28.23 35.78
N ALA A 496 -8.25 -28.79 36.36
CA ALA A 496 -7.49 -29.89 35.78
C ALA A 496 -8.32 -31.19 35.71
N GLU A 497 -9.07 -31.49 36.78
CA GLU A 497 -10.00 -32.64 36.80
C GLU A 497 -11.10 -32.49 35.74
N ARG A 498 -11.67 -31.29 35.55
CA ARG A 498 -12.63 -31.03 34.47
C ARG A 498 -12.01 -31.22 33.10
N ARG A 499 -10.77 -30.75 32.88
CA ARG A 499 -10.08 -30.94 31.59
C ARG A 499 -9.88 -32.41 31.23
N ALA A 500 -9.69 -33.27 32.23
CA ALA A 500 -9.51 -34.71 32.02
C ALA A 500 -10.78 -35.44 31.52
N VAL A 501 -11.97 -34.85 31.74
CA VAL A 501 -13.26 -35.48 31.41
C VAL A 501 -14.05 -34.74 30.33
N MET A 502 -13.51 -33.66 29.76
CA MET A 502 -14.15 -32.82 28.74
C MET A 502 -13.34 -32.84 27.44
N THR A 503 -13.99 -32.51 26.33
CA THR A 503 -13.22 -32.24 25.11
C THR A 503 -12.42 -30.94 25.25
N GLU A 504 -11.31 -30.86 24.54
CA GLU A 504 -10.45 -29.65 24.58
C GLU A 504 -11.22 -28.39 24.15
N ALA A 505 -12.15 -28.50 23.20
CA ALA A 505 -12.97 -27.37 22.75
C ALA A 505 -13.95 -26.89 23.83
N GLU A 506 -14.67 -27.82 24.49
CA GLU A 506 -15.61 -27.47 25.55
C GLU A 506 -14.90 -26.90 26.78
N TRP A 507 -13.75 -27.48 27.15
CA TRP A 507 -12.94 -26.95 28.25
C TRP A 507 -12.39 -25.56 27.92
N HIS A 508 -11.93 -25.35 26.68
CA HIS A 508 -11.43 -24.05 26.26
C HIS A 508 -12.53 -22.98 26.31
N GLU A 509 -13.73 -23.30 25.82
CA GLU A 509 -14.86 -22.36 25.82
C GLU A 509 -15.29 -21.95 27.24
N ARG A 510 -15.30 -22.89 28.18
CA ARG A 510 -15.83 -22.66 29.54
C ARG A 510 -14.81 -22.18 30.56
N TYR A 511 -13.57 -22.65 30.46
CA TYR A 511 -12.62 -22.57 31.57
C TYR A 511 -11.24 -22.01 31.23
N SER A 512 -10.89 -21.85 29.94
CA SER A 512 -9.55 -21.35 29.56
C SER A 512 -9.27 -19.94 30.09
N ALA A 513 -10.29 -19.07 30.13
CA ALA A 513 -10.14 -17.71 30.63
C ALA A 513 -9.77 -17.69 32.11
N ASP A 514 -10.47 -18.48 32.93
CA ASP A 514 -10.19 -18.63 34.36
C ASP A 514 -8.79 -19.20 34.59
N HIS A 515 -8.48 -20.31 33.93
CA HIS A 515 -7.18 -20.96 34.04
C HIS A 515 -6.05 -19.99 33.68
N ASN A 516 -6.17 -19.28 32.55
CA ASN A 516 -5.16 -18.33 32.09
C ASN A 516 -5.03 -17.14 33.05
N ARG A 517 -6.14 -16.63 33.61
CA ARG A 517 -6.08 -15.56 34.60
C ARG A 517 -5.23 -15.98 35.80
N ILE A 518 -5.47 -17.17 36.34
CA ILE A 518 -4.75 -17.65 37.52
C ILE A 518 -3.28 -17.94 37.18
N MET A 519 -3.03 -18.75 36.14
CA MET A 519 -1.69 -19.25 35.83
C MET A 519 -0.74 -18.21 35.22
N VAL A 520 -1.28 -17.27 34.43
CA VAL A 520 -0.46 -16.32 33.66
C VAL A 520 -0.39 -14.95 34.32
N GLN A 521 -1.42 -14.55 35.07
CA GLN A 521 -1.54 -13.18 35.58
C GLN A 521 -1.54 -13.07 37.10
N ILE A 522 -2.09 -14.04 37.83
CA ILE A 522 -2.16 -13.97 39.29
C ILE A 522 -0.95 -14.65 39.93
N LEU A 523 -0.78 -15.96 39.75
CA LEU A 523 0.29 -16.72 40.42
C LEU A 523 1.70 -16.17 40.15
N PRO A 524 2.08 -15.77 38.92
CA PRO A 524 3.44 -15.29 38.66
C PRO A 524 3.83 -13.98 39.37
N VAL A 525 2.88 -13.28 40.00
CA VAL A 525 3.14 -12.05 40.77
C VAL A 525 3.64 -12.36 42.19
N PHE A 526 3.38 -13.56 42.69
CA PHE A 526 3.79 -13.99 44.03
C PHE A 526 5.16 -14.67 44.02
N ASP A 527 5.89 -14.57 45.13
CA ASP A 527 7.17 -15.25 45.28
C ASP A 527 6.94 -16.77 45.41
N ALA A 528 7.90 -17.58 44.94
CA ALA A 528 7.75 -19.04 44.93
C ALA A 528 7.48 -19.64 46.32
N GLY A 529 8.00 -19.02 47.39
CA GLY A 529 7.75 -19.44 48.77
C GLY A 529 6.29 -19.27 49.20
N ASP A 530 5.62 -18.20 48.75
CA ASP A 530 4.21 -17.96 49.05
C ASP A 530 3.32 -19.02 48.38
N ILE A 531 3.66 -19.38 47.13
CA ILE A 531 2.95 -20.41 46.36
C ILE A 531 3.13 -21.78 46.99
N GLU A 532 4.34 -22.12 47.45
CA GLU A 532 4.60 -23.41 48.08
C GLU A 532 3.91 -23.55 49.44
N GLN A 533 3.93 -22.49 50.25
CA GLN A 533 3.18 -22.45 51.51
C GLN A 533 1.67 -22.61 51.26
N ALA A 534 1.15 -21.96 50.22
CA ALA A 534 -0.26 -22.08 49.84
C ALA A 534 -0.60 -23.48 49.32
N ARG A 535 0.31 -24.14 48.61
CA ARG A 535 0.15 -25.53 48.14
C ARG A 535 0.03 -26.50 49.31
N SER A 536 0.94 -26.41 50.28
CA SER A 536 0.88 -27.20 51.52
C SER A 536 -0.47 -27.03 52.25
N THR A 537 -1.01 -25.80 52.26
CA THR A 537 -2.33 -25.51 52.84
C THR A 537 -3.48 -26.13 52.04
N ALA A 538 -3.41 -26.08 50.70
CA ALA A 538 -4.43 -26.65 49.82
C ALA A 538 -4.46 -28.20 49.85
N GLU A 539 -3.31 -28.84 50.10
CA GLU A 539 -3.19 -30.29 50.19
C GLU A 539 -3.61 -30.85 51.56
N ASN A 540 -3.59 -30.01 52.61
CA ASN A 540 -4.01 -30.41 53.94
C ASN A 540 -5.53 -30.30 54.11
N ALA A 541 -6.24 -31.44 54.02
CA ALA A 541 -7.70 -31.51 54.12
C ALA A 541 -8.30 -30.90 55.39
N ALA A 542 -7.54 -30.73 56.48
CA ALA A 542 -8.02 -30.09 57.70
C ALA A 542 -8.14 -28.56 57.60
N VAL A 543 -7.42 -27.94 56.66
CA VAL A 543 -7.33 -26.47 56.49
C VAL A 543 -7.52 -26.00 55.05
N ALA A 544 -7.69 -26.92 54.10
CA ALA A 544 -7.93 -26.61 52.70
C ALA A 544 -9.26 -25.84 52.51
N PRO A 545 -9.28 -24.78 51.68
CA PRO A 545 -10.52 -24.08 51.37
C PRO A 545 -11.54 -25.02 50.70
N ALA A 546 -12.74 -25.11 51.27
CA ALA A 546 -13.79 -25.92 50.67
C ALA A 546 -14.26 -25.32 49.33
N LEU A 547 -14.28 -26.13 48.27
CA LEU A 547 -14.93 -25.75 47.01
C LEU A 547 -16.40 -25.40 47.27
N PRO A 548 -16.95 -24.36 46.63
CA PRO A 548 -18.36 -24.03 46.78
C PRO A 548 -19.29 -25.21 46.42
N PRO A 549 -20.45 -25.38 47.08
CA PRO A 549 -21.30 -26.55 46.91
C PRO A 549 -21.75 -26.85 45.46
N HIS A 550 -21.85 -25.84 44.61
CA HIS A 550 -22.23 -25.99 43.21
C HIS A 550 -21.07 -26.49 42.32
N LEU A 551 -19.82 -26.45 42.79
CA LEU A 551 -18.68 -27.10 42.13
C LEU A 551 -18.46 -28.53 42.59
N GLN A 552 -18.96 -28.87 43.78
CA GLN A 552 -18.89 -30.22 44.35
C GLN A 552 -19.92 -31.17 43.72
N ARG A 553 -21.00 -30.62 43.14
CA ARG A 553 -22.02 -31.36 42.39
C ARG A 553 -21.71 -31.31 40.88
N GLY A 554 -20.69 -32.02 40.44
CA GLY A 554 -20.28 -32.03 39.03
C GLY A 554 -19.52 -33.28 38.66
#